data_AF-A0A1C6PNG3-F1
#
_entry.id   AF-A0A1C6PNG3-F1
#
_cell.length_a   1.000
_cell.length_b   1.000
_cell.length_c   1.000
_cell.angle_alpha   90.00
_cell.angle_beta   90.00
_cell.angle_gamma   90.00
#
_symmetry.space_group_name_H-M   'P 1'
#
loop_
_entity.id
_entity.type
_entity.pdbx_description
1 polymer ?
#
loop_
_entity_poly.entity_id
_entity_poly.type
_entity_poly.pdbx_seq_one_letter_code
_entity_poly.pdbx_strand_id
1 'polypeptide(L)'
;MSDKSSTRRIPYTGLSLAAATLTGIVALYIALVAFGNITDFGTNQQFVRHVLAMDTTFKDPDLMGRAITSRTLQDAAYLGIIAWETLTALTLIVATALWALGIRRRSGLARARLVSTAGLLMLLLLFGAGFLAIGGEWFAMWQSEAWNGLEAATRNITLAGIALLVVHLPGAAGPSGETLRTEE
;
A
#
# COMPACT_ATOMS: atom_id res chain seq x y z
N MET A 1 -1.81 -11.94 50.74
CA MET A 1 -2.64 -12.03 49.52
C MET A 1 -1.84 -11.43 48.37
N SER A 2 -1.18 -12.27 47.56
CA SER A 2 -0.39 -11.82 46.41
C SER A 2 -1.26 -11.94 45.17
N ASP A 3 -1.60 -10.79 44.60
CA ASP A 3 -2.31 -10.67 43.33
C ASP A 3 -1.45 -11.25 42.21
N LYS A 4 -1.88 -12.38 41.61
CA LYS A 4 -1.28 -12.92 40.40
C LYS A 4 -2.04 -12.30 39.23
N SER A 5 -1.59 -11.13 38.79
CA SER A 5 -2.00 -10.57 37.50
C SER A 5 -1.46 -11.49 36.40
N SER A 6 -2.30 -12.45 35.99
CA SER A 6 -2.03 -13.37 34.90
C SER A 6 -2.08 -12.58 33.60
N THR A 7 -0.96 -11.94 33.25
CA THR A 7 -0.78 -11.30 31.94
C THR A 7 -0.80 -12.42 30.91
N ARG A 8 -1.96 -12.60 30.27
CA ARG A 8 -2.18 -13.57 29.20
C ARG A 8 -1.25 -13.20 28.04
N ARG A 9 -0.05 -13.79 28.02
CA ARG A 9 0.89 -13.63 26.89
C ARG A 9 0.21 -14.21 25.66
N ILE A 10 -0.26 -13.35 24.76
CA ILE A 10 -0.73 -13.81 23.46
C ILE A 10 0.45 -14.54 22.82
N PRO A 11 0.30 -15.80 22.39
CA PRO A 11 1.40 -16.53 21.77
C PRO A 11 1.83 -15.76 20.52
N TYR A 12 3.08 -15.29 20.54
CA TYR A 12 3.74 -14.48 19.50
C TYR A 12 3.52 -14.98 18.05
N THR A 13 3.23 -16.28 17.91
CA THR A 13 2.91 -16.97 16.66
C THR A 13 1.62 -16.49 15.99
N GLY A 14 0.57 -16.13 16.73
CA GLY A 14 -0.72 -15.76 16.12
C GLY A 14 -0.66 -14.43 15.37
N LEU A 15 -0.07 -13.42 15.99
CA LEU A 15 0.01 -12.07 15.42
C LEU A 15 1.06 -11.99 14.30
N SER A 16 2.19 -12.69 14.46
CA SER A 16 3.19 -12.84 13.37
C SER A 16 2.58 -13.53 12.15
N LEU A 17 1.74 -14.54 12.35
CA LEU A 17 1.04 -15.22 11.26
C LEU A 17 0.02 -14.29 10.60
N ALA A 18 -0.75 -13.52 11.37
CA ALA A 18 -1.67 -12.53 10.82
C ALA A 18 -0.95 -11.47 9.97
N ALA A 19 0.18 -10.94 10.47
CA ALA A 19 1.03 -10.00 9.74
C ALA A 19 1.59 -10.61 8.45
N ALA A 20 2.05 -11.86 8.50
CA ALA A 20 2.54 -12.60 7.33
C ALA A 20 1.44 -12.80 6.28
N THR A 21 0.26 -13.24 6.71
CA THR A 21 -0.88 -13.51 5.83
C THR A 21 -1.38 -12.23 5.19
N LEU A 22 -1.58 -11.15 5.95
CA LEU A 22 -2.02 -9.87 5.40
C LEU A 22 -0.98 -9.29 4.43
N THR A 23 0.31 -9.30 4.80
CA THR A 23 1.38 -8.88 3.90
C THR A 23 1.36 -9.68 2.59
N GLY A 24 1.19 -11.01 2.68
CA GLY A 24 1.11 -11.89 1.51
C GLY A 24 -0.11 -11.65 0.64
N ILE A 25 -1.29 -11.39 1.23
CA ILE A 25 -2.50 -11.01 0.49
C ILE A 25 -2.26 -9.70 -0.26
N VAL A 26 -1.71 -8.68 0.40
CA VAL A 26 -1.42 -7.40 -0.26
C VAL A 26 -0.37 -7.59 -1.36
N ALA A 27 0.65 -8.41 -1.13
CA ALA A 27 1.68 -8.73 -2.12
C ALA A 27 1.09 -9.37 -3.38
N LEU A 28 0.25 -10.40 -3.22
CA LEU A 28 -0.44 -11.05 -4.33
C LEU A 28 -1.34 -10.06 -5.07
N TYR A 29 -2.13 -9.29 -4.33
CA TYR A 29 -3.03 -8.29 -4.89
C TYR A 29 -2.28 -7.29 -5.77
N ILE A 30 -1.24 -6.62 -5.24
CA ILE A 30 -0.52 -5.59 -6.00
C ILE A 30 0.28 -6.19 -7.16
N ALA A 31 0.74 -7.45 -7.04
CA ALA A 31 1.36 -8.16 -8.15
C ALA A 31 0.37 -8.40 -9.30
N LEU A 32 -0.89 -8.75 -8.98
CA LEU A 32 -1.95 -8.89 -9.98
C LEU A 32 -2.34 -7.55 -10.60
N VAL A 33 -2.34 -6.46 -9.83
CA VAL A 33 -2.55 -5.10 -10.35
C VAL A 33 -1.44 -4.72 -11.32
N ALA A 34 -0.17 -4.87 -10.93
CA ALA A 34 0.98 -4.58 -11.79
C ALA A 34 0.94 -5.45 -13.07
N PHE A 35 0.65 -6.74 -12.93
CA PHE A 35 0.49 -7.65 -14.06
C PHE A 35 -0.63 -7.17 -15.00
N GLY A 36 -1.80 -6.83 -14.46
CA GLY A 36 -2.92 -6.29 -15.23
C GLY A 36 -2.54 -5.03 -16.00
N ASN A 37 -1.89 -4.06 -15.36
CA ASN A 37 -1.43 -2.82 -16.02
C ASN A 37 -0.35 -3.06 -17.09
N ILE A 38 0.47 -4.11 -16.95
CA ILE A 38 1.46 -4.49 -17.98
C ILE A 38 0.77 -5.19 -19.16
N THR A 39 -0.14 -6.13 -18.89
CA THR A 39 -0.74 -6.96 -19.96
C THR A 39 -1.91 -6.29 -20.67
N ASP A 40 -2.74 -5.54 -19.95
CA ASP A 40 -3.82 -4.72 -20.48
C ASP A 40 -3.41 -3.24 -20.47
N PHE A 41 -2.30 -2.97 -21.17
CA PHE A 41 -1.64 -1.68 -21.14
C PHE A 41 -2.53 -0.57 -21.70
N GLY A 42 -3.21 -0.82 -22.83
CA GLY A 42 -3.96 0.21 -23.56
C GLY A 42 -5.19 0.74 -22.82
N THR A 43 -5.87 -0.11 -22.05
CA THR A 43 -7.07 0.26 -21.28
C THR A 43 -6.68 1.16 -20.10
N ASN A 44 -5.70 0.72 -19.32
CA ASN A 44 -5.24 1.45 -18.13
C ASN A 44 -4.42 2.72 -18.49
N GLN A 45 -3.73 2.72 -19.62
CA GLN A 45 -3.12 3.93 -20.17
C GLN A 45 -4.18 5.00 -20.47
N GLN A 46 -5.31 4.60 -21.09
CA GLN A 46 -6.41 5.53 -21.37
C GLN A 46 -6.99 6.12 -20.09
N PHE A 47 -7.13 5.32 -19.03
CA PHE A 47 -7.54 5.80 -17.72
C PHE A 47 -6.67 6.97 -17.24
N VAL A 48 -5.35 6.78 -17.20
CA VAL A 48 -4.43 7.85 -16.76
C VAL A 48 -4.48 9.06 -17.68
N ARG A 49 -4.57 8.84 -19.00
CA ARG A 49 -4.67 9.93 -19.97
C ARG A 49 -5.92 10.79 -19.77
N HIS A 50 -7.08 10.18 -19.53
CA HIS A 50 -8.33 10.91 -19.32
C HIS A 50 -8.37 11.64 -17.97
N VAL A 51 -7.86 11.02 -16.91
CA VAL A 51 -7.72 11.68 -15.60
C VAL A 51 -6.84 12.92 -15.72
N LEU A 52 -5.65 12.80 -16.31
CA LEU A 52 -4.72 13.93 -16.44
C LEU A 52 -5.23 14.99 -17.42
N ALA A 53 -5.93 14.60 -18.49
CA ALA A 53 -6.51 15.54 -19.44
C ALA A 53 -7.74 16.29 -18.90
N MET A 54 -8.39 15.76 -17.86
CA MET A 54 -9.64 16.27 -17.29
C MET A 54 -10.76 16.45 -18.34
N ASP A 55 -10.71 15.72 -19.45
CA ASP A 55 -11.54 15.95 -20.64
C ASP A 55 -12.98 15.45 -20.50
N THR A 56 -13.22 14.60 -19.50
CA THR A 56 -14.54 14.09 -19.09
C THR A 56 -15.04 14.71 -17.77
N THR A 57 -14.43 15.80 -17.29
CA THR A 57 -14.92 16.53 -16.10
C THR A 57 -15.99 17.56 -16.49
N PHE A 58 -16.48 18.37 -15.54
CA PHE A 58 -17.46 19.42 -15.82
C PHE A 58 -16.89 20.60 -16.65
N LYS A 59 -15.57 20.61 -16.90
CA LYS A 59 -14.88 21.65 -17.69
C LYS A 59 -15.06 23.07 -17.14
N ASP A 60 -15.09 23.19 -15.81
CA ASP A 60 -15.07 24.47 -15.11
C ASP A 60 -13.79 25.26 -15.49
N PRO A 61 -13.90 26.47 -16.06
CA PRO A 61 -12.74 27.30 -16.43
C PRO A 61 -11.72 27.47 -15.30
N ASP A 62 -12.17 27.51 -14.05
CA ASP A 62 -11.30 27.74 -12.88
C ASP A 62 -10.47 26.50 -12.52
N LEU A 63 -10.86 25.30 -12.98
CA LEU A 63 -10.15 24.04 -12.73
C LEU A 63 -9.27 23.62 -13.91
N MET A 64 -9.65 24.00 -15.14
CA MET A 64 -9.02 23.47 -16.34
C MET A 64 -7.55 23.86 -16.52
N GLY A 65 -7.06 24.87 -15.79
CA GLY A 65 -5.62 25.21 -15.75
C GLY A 65 -4.71 24.11 -15.21
N ARG A 66 -5.27 23.05 -14.61
CA ARG A 66 -4.52 21.91 -14.04
C ARG A 66 -4.28 20.78 -15.06
N ALA A 67 -5.03 20.76 -16.16
CA ALA A 67 -5.01 19.66 -17.11
C ALA A 67 -3.66 19.52 -17.81
N ILE A 68 -3.24 18.27 -18.00
CA ILE A 68 -2.05 17.90 -18.75
C ILE A 68 -2.51 17.22 -20.04
N THR A 69 -2.33 17.88 -21.18
CA THR A 69 -2.74 17.37 -22.51
C THR A 69 -1.61 16.73 -23.31
N SER A 70 -0.36 16.84 -22.83
CA SER A 70 0.81 16.23 -23.46
C SER A 70 0.77 14.70 -23.31
N ARG A 71 0.63 13.98 -24.43
CA ARG A 71 0.63 12.51 -24.46
C ARG A 71 1.90 11.91 -23.85
N THR A 72 3.05 12.53 -24.10
CA THR A 72 4.33 12.06 -23.54
C THR A 72 4.35 12.12 -22.01
N LEU A 73 3.82 13.20 -21.41
CA LEU A 73 3.76 13.31 -19.96
C LEU A 73 2.75 12.33 -19.35
N GLN A 74 1.61 12.13 -20.01
CA GLN A 74 0.61 11.16 -19.58
C GLN A 74 1.16 9.72 -19.62
N ASP A 75 1.88 9.37 -20.69
CA ASP A 75 2.48 8.05 -20.85
C ASP A 75 3.63 7.82 -19.88
N ALA A 76 4.45 8.85 -19.63
CA ALA A 76 5.49 8.80 -18.62
C ALA A 76 4.91 8.61 -17.22
N ALA A 77 3.80 9.28 -16.88
CA ALA A 77 3.11 9.09 -15.62
C ALA A 77 2.58 7.65 -15.46
N TYR A 78 1.97 7.11 -16.52
CA TYR A 78 1.47 5.73 -16.52
C TYR A 78 2.60 4.69 -16.37
N LEU A 79 3.72 4.86 -17.07
CA LEU A 79 4.90 4.00 -16.90
C LEU A 79 5.47 4.12 -15.48
N GLY A 80 5.45 5.32 -14.88
CA GLY A 80 5.84 5.55 -13.50
C GLY A 80 4.96 4.77 -12.50
N ILE A 81 3.64 4.74 -12.73
CA ILE A 81 2.69 3.95 -11.94
C ILE A 81 3.04 2.45 -12.02
N ILE A 82 3.20 1.90 -13.22
CA ILE A 82 3.55 0.48 -13.39
C ILE A 82 4.87 0.13 -12.68
N ALA A 83 5.89 0.98 -12.84
CA ALA A 83 7.17 0.77 -12.19
C ALA A 83 7.04 0.77 -10.66
N TRP A 84 6.24 1.69 -10.11
CA TRP A 84 5.97 1.78 -8.68
C TRP A 84 5.19 0.58 -8.14
N GLU A 85 4.14 0.14 -8.85
CA GLU A 85 3.36 -1.05 -8.51
C GLU A 85 4.22 -2.31 -8.52
N THR A 86 5.06 -2.46 -9.54
CA THR A 86 5.99 -3.59 -9.66
C THR A 86 6.99 -3.60 -8.50
N LEU A 87 7.59 -2.46 -8.19
CA LEU A 87 8.53 -2.35 -7.06
C LEU A 87 7.84 -2.61 -5.71
N THR A 88 6.60 -2.14 -5.55
CA THR A 88 5.78 -2.41 -4.37
C THR A 88 5.50 -3.91 -4.22
N ALA A 89 5.11 -4.57 -5.31
CA ALA A 89 4.86 -6.01 -5.36
C ALA A 89 6.10 -6.81 -4.94
N LEU A 90 7.24 -6.54 -5.56
CA LEU A 90 8.51 -7.21 -5.24
C LEU A 90 8.90 -6.99 -3.78
N THR A 91 8.75 -5.77 -3.27
CA THR A 91 9.04 -5.44 -1.86
C THR A 91 8.16 -6.25 -0.90
N LEU A 92 6.85 -6.33 -1.16
CA LEU A 92 5.91 -7.07 -0.32
C LEU A 92 6.07 -8.60 -0.45
N ILE A 93 6.46 -9.11 -1.62
CA ILE A 93 6.81 -10.53 -1.81
C ILE A 93 8.04 -10.88 -0.93
N VAL A 94 9.08 -10.03 -0.97
CA VAL A 94 10.26 -10.20 -0.10
C VAL A 94 9.87 -10.13 1.37
N ALA A 95 9.03 -9.17 1.77
CA ALA A 95 8.53 -9.07 3.14
C ALA A 95 7.79 -10.35 3.57
N THR A 96 6.94 -10.89 2.71
CA THR A 96 6.19 -12.13 2.95
C THR A 96 7.13 -13.32 3.15
N ALA A 97 8.17 -13.45 2.32
CA ALA A 97 9.18 -14.49 2.49
C ALA A 97 9.98 -14.33 3.80
N LEU A 98 10.30 -13.09 4.19
CA LEU A 98 10.96 -12.78 5.46
C LEU A 98 10.08 -13.16 6.67
N TRP A 99 8.78 -12.90 6.60
CA TRP A 99 7.82 -13.33 7.62
C TRP A 99 7.80 -14.86 7.75
N ALA A 100 7.63 -15.58 6.65
CA ALA A 100 7.59 -17.04 6.64
C ALA A 100 8.89 -17.64 7.21
N LEU A 101 10.04 -17.11 6.80
CA LEU A 101 11.33 -17.56 7.31
C LEU A 101 11.52 -17.23 8.79
N GLY A 102 11.10 -16.04 9.20
CA GLY A 102 11.26 -15.58 10.57
C GLY A 102 10.37 -16.31 11.56
N ILE A 103 9.13 -16.66 11.16
CA ILE A 103 8.24 -17.52 11.93
C ILE A 103 8.86 -18.92 12.10
N ARG A 104 9.35 -19.51 11.01
CA ARG A 104 9.98 -20.84 11.03
C ARG A 104 11.23 -20.86 11.93
N ARG A 105 12.05 -19.83 11.87
CA ARG A 105 13.30 -19.71 12.65
C ARG A 105 13.11 -19.09 14.04
N ARG A 106 11.89 -18.66 14.39
CA ARG A 106 11.57 -17.89 15.60
C ARG A 106 12.51 -16.69 15.82
N SER A 107 12.96 -16.04 14.74
CA SER A 107 13.92 -14.92 14.76
C SER A 107 13.82 -14.07 13.48
N GLY A 108 14.26 -12.81 13.52
CA GLY A 108 14.31 -11.96 12.32
C GLY A 108 13.00 -11.28 11.90
N LEU A 109 11.96 -11.34 12.73
CA LEU A 109 10.65 -10.71 12.47
C LEU A 109 10.73 -9.18 12.36
N ALA A 110 11.71 -8.54 13.01
CA ALA A 110 11.93 -7.10 12.91
C ALA A 110 12.24 -6.65 11.46
N ARG A 111 13.02 -7.45 10.72
CA ARG A 111 13.32 -7.17 9.31
C ARG A 111 12.10 -7.39 8.43
N ALA A 112 11.31 -8.44 8.70
CA ALA A 112 10.06 -8.69 7.99
C ALA A 112 9.10 -7.50 8.17
N ARG A 113 8.93 -7.01 9.41
CA ARG A 113 8.16 -5.80 9.72
C ARG A 113 8.64 -4.59 8.93
N LEU A 114 9.94 -4.29 8.96
CA LEU A 114 10.50 -3.12 8.26
C LEU A 114 10.20 -3.15 6.75
N VAL A 115 10.42 -4.30 6.10
CA VAL A 115 10.18 -4.43 4.66
C VAL A 115 8.68 -4.41 4.34
N SER A 116 7.83 -5.01 5.19
CA SER A 116 6.36 -4.86 5.08
C SER A 116 5.95 -3.40 5.17
N THR A 117 6.45 -2.65 6.16
CA THR A 117 6.15 -1.23 6.33
C THR A 117 6.53 -0.43 5.09
N ALA A 118 7.72 -0.66 4.53
CA ALA A 118 8.16 0.01 3.31
C ALA A 118 7.18 -0.25 2.14
N GLY A 119 6.87 -1.52 1.84
CA GLY A 119 5.95 -1.85 0.76
C GLY A 119 4.51 -1.34 0.98
N LEU A 120 4.01 -1.40 2.22
CA LEU A 120 2.68 -0.90 2.56
C LEU A 120 2.59 0.63 2.45
N LEU A 121 3.65 1.35 2.83
CA LEU A 121 3.74 2.79 2.63
C LEU A 121 3.83 3.17 1.15
N MET A 122 4.56 2.40 0.33
CA MET A 122 4.57 2.60 -1.12
C MET A 122 3.16 2.46 -1.71
N LEU A 123 2.38 1.48 -1.25
CA LEU A 123 1.00 1.29 -1.68
C LEU A 123 0.10 2.45 -1.24
N LEU A 124 0.25 2.94 -0.01
CA LEU A 124 -0.47 4.11 0.51
C LEU A 124 -0.10 5.39 -0.24
N LEU A 125 1.17 5.57 -0.63
CA LEU A 125 1.59 6.71 -1.43
C LEU A 125 0.95 6.67 -2.82
N LEU A 126 0.94 5.50 -3.48
CA LEU A 126 0.31 5.38 -4.79
C LEU A 126 -1.18 5.66 -4.73
N PHE A 127 -1.93 4.93 -3.89
CA PHE A 127 -3.39 5.03 -3.89
C PHE A 127 -3.92 6.22 -3.07
N GLY A 128 -3.26 6.58 -1.96
CA GLY A 128 -3.64 7.72 -1.13
C GLY A 128 -3.17 9.06 -1.69
N ALA A 129 -1.88 9.23 -1.94
CA ALA A 129 -1.40 10.50 -2.49
C ALA A 129 -1.66 10.60 -4.01
N GLY A 130 -1.34 9.54 -4.77
CA GLY A 130 -1.50 9.54 -6.23
C GLY A 130 -2.95 9.53 -6.68
N PHE A 131 -3.73 8.51 -6.34
CA PHE A 131 -5.10 8.37 -6.87
C PHE A 131 -6.14 9.18 -6.09
N LEU A 132 -6.14 9.13 -4.76
CA LEU A 132 -7.14 9.82 -3.94
C LEU A 132 -6.90 11.33 -3.93
N ALA A 133 -5.71 11.80 -3.52
CA ALA A 133 -5.45 13.24 -3.42
C ALA A 133 -5.17 13.91 -4.77
N ILE A 134 -4.21 13.41 -5.56
CA ILE A 134 -3.85 14.04 -6.84
C ILE A 134 -4.90 13.73 -7.92
N GLY A 135 -5.21 12.46 -8.16
CA GLY A 135 -6.24 12.08 -9.13
C GLY A 135 -7.62 12.65 -8.75
N GLY A 136 -8.09 12.33 -7.54
CA GLY A 136 -9.39 12.76 -7.02
C GLY A 136 -9.54 14.26 -6.96
N GLU A 137 -8.74 14.92 -6.12
CA GLU A 137 -8.97 16.34 -5.78
C GLU A 137 -8.28 17.30 -6.76
N TRP A 138 -7.03 17.06 -7.12
CA TRP A 138 -6.32 17.98 -8.02
C TRP A 138 -6.90 17.92 -9.45
N PHE A 139 -7.07 16.71 -10.00
CA PHE A 139 -7.61 16.49 -11.35
C PHE A 139 -9.14 16.30 -11.41
N ALA A 140 -9.85 16.44 -10.29
CA ALA A 140 -11.31 16.30 -10.21
C ALA A 140 -11.82 14.97 -10.80
N MET A 141 -11.05 13.87 -10.64
CA MET A 141 -11.38 12.55 -11.17
C MET A 141 -12.76 12.06 -10.72
N TRP A 142 -13.24 12.51 -9.55
CA TRP A 142 -14.58 12.20 -9.05
C TRP A 142 -15.72 12.68 -9.95
N GLN A 143 -15.49 13.67 -10.82
CA GLN A 143 -16.49 14.19 -11.76
C GLN A 143 -16.69 13.29 -12.98
N SER A 144 -15.73 12.41 -13.29
CA SER A 144 -15.84 11.50 -14.43
C SER A 144 -16.64 10.25 -14.05
N GLU A 145 -17.65 9.88 -14.82
CA GLU A 145 -18.35 8.61 -14.62
C GLU A 145 -17.52 7.42 -15.12
N ALA A 146 -16.79 7.61 -16.23
CA ALA A 146 -16.05 6.53 -16.90
C ALA A 146 -14.63 6.33 -16.35
N TRP A 147 -14.00 7.40 -15.87
CA TRP A 147 -12.58 7.41 -15.51
C TRP A 147 -12.38 7.80 -14.04
N ASN A 148 -13.08 7.12 -13.13
CA ASN A 148 -13.02 7.36 -11.70
C ASN A 148 -12.48 6.14 -10.93
N GLY A 149 -11.34 6.34 -10.27
CA GLY A 149 -10.63 5.30 -9.52
C GLY A 149 -10.75 5.41 -8.00
N LEU A 150 -11.60 6.29 -7.46
CA LEU A 150 -11.63 6.58 -6.02
C LEU A 150 -12.08 5.40 -5.16
N GLU A 151 -13.03 4.60 -5.63
CA GLU A 151 -13.46 3.40 -4.92
C GLU A 151 -12.33 2.38 -4.84
N ALA A 152 -11.64 2.13 -5.95
CA ALA A 152 -10.48 1.25 -5.99
C ALA A 152 -9.35 1.78 -5.09
N ALA A 153 -9.06 3.08 -5.13
CA ALA A 153 -8.06 3.72 -4.26
C ALA A 153 -8.41 3.54 -2.78
N THR A 154 -9.66 3.79 -2.39
CA THR A 154 -10.14 3.66 -1.01
C THR A 154 -10.02 2.21 -0.52
N ARG A 155 -10.38 1.22 -1.35
CA ARG A 155 -10.20 -0.20 -1.03
C ARG A 155 -8.72 -0.54 -0.79
N ASN A 156 -7.82 -0.02 -1.62
CA ASN A 156 -6.38 -0.25 -1.49
C ASN A 156 -5.78 0.40 -0.25
N ILE A 157 -6.17 1.64 0.04
CA ILE A 157 -5.77 2.33 1.26
C ILE A 157 -6.26 1.56 2.50
N THR A 158 -7.50 1.07 2.47
CA THR A 158 -8.08 0.30 3.58
C THR A 158 -7.31 -1.00 3.80
N LEU A 159 -7.07 -1.78 2.74
CA LEU A 159 -6.31 -3.03 2.83
C LEU A 159 -4.87 -2.78 3.33
N ALA A 160 -4.19 -1.79 2.77
CA ALA A 160 -2.84 -1.41 3.17
C ALA A 160 -2.78 -0.92 4.62
N GLY A 161 -3.74 -0.08 5.02
CA GLY A 161 -3.86 0.47 6.37
C GLY A 161 -4.10 -0.61 7.41
N ILE A 162 -5.02 -1.55 7.16
CA ILE A 162 -5.27 -2.69 8.05
C ILE A 162 -4.00 -3.55 8.19
N ALA A 163 -3.34 -3.88 7.07
CA ALA A 163 -2.11 -4.64 7.10
C ALA A 163 -1.00 -3.91 7.89
N LEU A 164 -0.88 -2.59 7.72
CA LEU A 164 0.11 -1.76 8.41
C LEU A 164 -0.15 -1.74 9.92
N LEU A 165 -1.40 -1.58 10.34
CA LEU A 165 -1.79 -1.65 11.75
C LEU A 165 -1.40 -3.00 12.35
N VAL A 166 -1.76 -4.11 11.70
CA VAL A 166 -1.46 -5.46 12.21
C VAL A 166 0.04 -5.73 12.29
N VAL A 167 0.81 -5.31 11.28
CA VAL A 167 2.27 -5.44 11.24
C VAL A 167 2.95 -4.68 12.40
N HIS A 168 2.31 -3.63 12.91
CA HIS A 168 2.80 -2.81 14.02
C HIS A 168 2.18 -3.11 15.39
N LEU A 169 1.20 -4.02 15.47
CA LEU A 169 0.62 -4.40 16.77
C LEU A 169 1.69 -5.03 17.70
N PRO A 170 1.64 -4.75 19.02
CA PRO A 170 2.59 -5.31 19.97
C PRO A 170 2.61 -6.84 19.92
N GLY A 171 3.80 -7.43 19.73
CA GLY A 171 3.98 -8.87 19.62
C GLY A 171 4.04 -9.42 18.19
N ALA A 172 3.76 -8.61 17.16
CA ALA A 172 3.90 -9.02 15.77
C ALA A 172 5.36 -9.31 15.39
N ALA A 173 6.31 -8.53 15.92
CA ALA A 173 7.74 -8.68 15.65
C ALA A 173 8.61 -9.01 16.89
N GLY A 174 7.99 -9.38 18.01
CA GLY A 174 8.66 -9.48 19.32
C GLY A 174 8.82 -8.12 20.00
N PRO A 175 9.38 -8.05 21.23
CA PRO A 175 9.60 -6.79 21.92
C PRO A 175 10.53 -5.89 21.10
N SER A 176 10.12 -4.65 20.89
CA SER A 176 11.03 -3.56 20.53
C SER A 176 12.14 -3.55 21.58
N GLY A 177 13.41 -3.46 21.18
CA GLY A 177 14.56 -3.49 22.09
C GLY A 177 14.67 -2.31 23.07
N GLU A 178 13.56 -1.73 23.49
CA GLU A 178 13.45 -0.78 24.59
C GLU A 178 13.23 -1.56 25.90
N THR A 179 14.26 -2.29 26.32
CA THR A 179 14.37 -2.76 27.70
C THR A 179 15.83 -2.67 28.12
N LEU A 180 16.41 -1.48 27.95
CA LEU A 180 17.70 -1.12 28.53
C LEU A 180 17.64 0.36 28.92
N ARG A 181 17.20 0.61 30.17
CA ARG A 181 17.67 1.65 31.12
C ARG A 181 16.54 2.22 31.98
N THR A 182 16.46 1.69 33.20
CA THR A 182 16.33 2.42 34.47
C THR A 182 16.71 1.38 35.52
N GLU A 183 18.01 1.26 35.81
CA GLU A 183 18.72 1.95 36.91
C GLU A 183 18.27 1.47 38.30
N GLU A 184 19.26 0.86 38.97
CA GLU A 184 19.42 0.48 40.40
C GLU A 184 18.35 -0.36 41.10
#